data_AF-A0A1Q6CLQ2-F1
#
_entry.id   AF-A0A1Q6CLQ2-F1
#
_cell.length_a   1.000
_cell.length_b   1.000
_cell.length_c   1.000
_cell.angle_alpha   90.00
_cell.angle_beta   90.00
_cell.angle_gamma   90.00
#
_symmetry.space_group_name_H-M   'P 1'
#
loop_
_entity.id
_entity.type
_entity.pdbx_description
1 polymer ?
#
loop_
_entity_poly.entity_id
_entity_poly.type
_entity_poly.pdbx_seq_one_letter_code
_entity_poly.pdbx_strand_id
1 'polypeptide(L)'
;MYSNFALATNHQLDNTELNYQKCIIIGNWTMIVSFFITVMCLMINFLFDYQFSIAVQISAHVATILFASLFKVSYVIRCIGVHGLGFKIF
;
A
#
# COMPACT_ATOMS: atom_id res chain seq x y z
N MET A 1 -14.86 -6.98 -1.31
CA MET A 1 -15.91 -6.45 -0.41
C MET A 1 -15.75 -4.93 -0.23
N TYR A 2 -15.70 -4.17 -1.34
CA TYR A 2 -15.80 -2.69 -1.38
C TYR A 2 -16.91 -2.27 -2.37
N SER A 3 -17.83 -3.19 -2.67
CA SER A 3 -18.90 -3.04 -3.66
C SER A 3 -20.11 -2.24 -3.15
N ASN A 4 -19.98 -1.54 -2.01
CA ASN A 4 -21.02 -0.62 -1.52
C ASN A 4 -20.81 0.82 -2.01
N PHE A 5 -20.01 1.02 -3.06
CA PHE A 5 -19.75 2.34 -3.65
C PHE A 5 -20.96 2.93 -4.40
N ALA A 6 -21.99 2.12 -4.69
CA ALA A 6 -23.17 2.55 -5.44
C ALA A 6 -24.40 2.90 -4.59
N LEU A 7 -24.39 2.64 -3.26
CA LEU A 7 -25.60 2.80 -2.42
C LEU A 7 -25.70 4.17 -1.74
N ALA A 8 -24.66 5.01 -1.80
CA ALA A 8 -24.65 6.34 -1.19
C ALA A 8 -24.97 7.48 -2.18
N THR A 9 -25.67 7.19 -3.28
CA THR A 9 -26.10 8.15 -4.32
C THR A 9 -27.01 9.29 -3.81
N ASN A 10 -27.34 9.34 -2.51
CA ASN A 10 -28.30 10.30 -1.93
C ASN A 10 -27.82 11.04 -0.67
N HIS A 11 -26.52 11.04 -0.34
CA HIS A 11 -26.00 11.92 0.71
C HIS A 11 -24.91 12.81 0.12
N GLN A 12 -25.07 14.13 0.23
CA GLN A 12 -24.03 15.10 -0.14
C GLN A 12 -22.79 14.81 0.71
N LEU A 13 -21.88 13.98 0.20
CA LEU A 13 -20.60 13.69 0.83
C LEU A 13 -19.83 15.01 0.94
N ASP A 14 -19.59 15.45 2.17
CA ASP A 14 -18.74 16.60 2.45
C ASP A 14 -17.35 16.39 1.83
N ASN A 15 -16.70 17.45 1.38
CA ASN A 15 -15.38 17.38 0.72
C ASN A 15 -14.35 16.62 1.57
N THR A 16 -14.53 16.61 2.89
CA THR A 16 -13.73 15.90 3.87
C THR A 16 -13.82 14.37 3.71
N GLU A 17 -15.02 13.81 3.51
CA GLU A 17 -15.22 12.36 3.36
C GLU A 17 -14.63 11.84 2.03
N LEU A 18 -14.73 12.64 0.96
CA LEU A 18 -14.09 12.32 -0.32
C LEU A 18 -12.56 12.28 -0.22
N ASN A 19 -11.96 13.16 0.58
CA ASN A 19 -10.52 13.18 0.82
C ASN A 19 -10.06 11.93 1.59
N TYR A 20 -10.81 11.49 2.61
CA TYR A 20 -10.52 10.26 3.34
C TYR A 20 -10.69 9.01 2.46
N GLN A 21 -11.69 8.98 1.59
CA GLN A 21 -11.87 7.88 0.64
C GLN A 21 -10.70 7.78 -0.35
N LYS A 22 -10.24 8.92 -0.89
CA LYS A 22 -9.02 8.95 -1.71
C LYS A 22 -7.79 8.45 -0.96
N CYS A 23 -7.65 8.84 0.32
CA CYS A 23 -6.58 8.37 1.19
C CYS A 23 -6.57 6.83 1.33
N ILE A 24 -7.74 6.21 1.50
CA ILE A 24 -7.87 4.74 1.55
C ILE A 24 -7.49 4.08 0.22
N ILE A 25 -7.97 4.63 -0.90
CA ILE A 25 -7.68 4.08 -2.24
C ILE A 25 -6.17 4.15 -2.51
N ILE A 26 -5.55 5.29 -2.22
CA ILE A 26 -4.11 5.49 -2.34
C ILE A 26 -3.38 4.49 -1.43
N GLY A 27 -3.73 4.44 -0.14
CA GLY A 27 -3.10 3.51 0.81
C GLY A 27 -3.19 2.05 0.37
N ASN A 28 -4.34 1.61 -0.16
CA ASN A 28 -4.51 0.26 -0.69
C ASN A 28 -3.65 0.00 -1.93
N TRP A 29 -3.60 0.95 -2.86
CA TRP A 29 -2.77 0.81 -4.06
C TRP A 29 -1.27 0.79 -3.71
N THR A 30 -0.83 1.70 -2.84
CA THR A 30 0.56 1.76 -2.38
C THR A 30 0.95 0.49 -1.61
N MET A 31 0.03 -0.11 -0.85
CA MET A 31 0.25 -1.39 -0.16
C MET A 31 0.46 -2.56 -1.16
N ILE A 32 -0.35 -2.66 -2.21
CA ILE A 32 -0.19 -3.70 -3.24
C ILE A 32 1.12 -3.52 -4.01
N VAL A 33 1.42 -2.29 -4.42
CA VAL A 33 2.63 -1.97 -5.20
C VAL A 33 3.88 -2.24 -4.37
N SER A 34 3.94 -1.77 -3.13
CA SER A 34 5.10 -2.01 -2.25
C SER A 34 5.30 -3.48 -1.93
N PHE A 35 4.23 -4.26 -1.78
CA PHE A 35 4.31 -5.71 -1.62
C PHE A 35 4.93 -6.38 -2.84
N PHE A 36 4.44 -6.08 -4.04
CA PHE A 36 4.99 -6.63 -5.27
C PHE A 36 6.46 -6.29 -5.46
N ILE A 37 6.86 -5.03 -5.21
CA ILE A 37 8.26 -4.62 -5.32
C ILE A 37 9.14 -5.36 -4.31
N THR A 38 8.66 -5.54 -3.07
CA THR A 38 9.39 -6.30 -2.03
C THR A 38 9.59 -7.75 -2.46
N VAL A 39 8.57 -8.39 -3.00
CA VAL A 39 8.66 -9.77 -3.54
C VAL A 39 9.65 -9.84 -4.71
N MET A 40 9.63 -8.87 -5.63
CA MET A 40 10.58 -8.82 -6.74
C MET A 40 12.03 -8.68 -6.25
N CYS A 41 12.28 -7.83 -5.24
CA CYS A 41 13.61 -7.69 -4.65
C CYS A 41 14.08 -8.99 -3.95
N LEU A 42 13.16 -9.72 -3.31
CA LEU A 42 13.43 -11.05 -2.76
C LEU A 42 13.78 -12.06 -3.87
N MET A 43 13.05 -12.07 -4.98
CA MET A 43 13.37 -12.96 -6.11
C MET A 43 14.75 -12.66 -6.71
N ILE A 44 15.12 -11.39 -6.83
CA ILE A 44 16.45 -10.99 -7.34
C ILE A 44 17.56 -11.49 -6.42
N ASN A 45 17.40 -11.36 -5.10
CA ASN A 45 18.42 -11.77 -4.13
C ASN A 45 18.52 -13.29 -3.94
N PHE A 46 17.40 -14.02 -3.99
CA PHE A 46 17.38 -15.44 -3.62
C PHE A 46 17.19 -16.39 -4.81
N LEU A 47 16.43 -16.00 -5.83
CA LEU A 47 16.09 -16.88 -6.96
C LEU A 47 17.05 -16.69 -8.14
N PHE A 48 17.47 -15.46 -8.38
CA PHE A 48 18.30 -15.08 -9.53
C PHE A 48 19.72 -14.66 -9.13
N ASP A 49 20.21 -15.14 -7.98
CA ASP A 49 21.54 -14.85 -7.43
C ASP A 49 22.66 -15.02 -8.47
N TYR A 50 22.56 -16.05 -9.32
CA TYR A 50 23.55 -16.34 -10.37
C TYR A 50 23.51 -15.37 -11.57
N GLN A 51 22.40 -14.69 -11.84
CA GLN A 51 22.24 -13.84 -13.02
C GLN A 51 22.61 -12.37 -12.77
N PHE A 52 22.69 -11.94 -11.51
CA PHE A 52 22.90 -10.54 -11.13
C PHE A 52 24.22 -10.33 -10.41
N SER A 53 24.87 -9.20 -10.69
CA SER A 53 26.11 -8.81 -10.01
C SER A 53 25.86 -8.51 -8.53
N ILE A 54 26.89 -8.71 -7.70
CA ILE A 54 26.86 -8.43 -6.25
C ILE A 54 26.34 -7.02 -5.94
N ALA A 55 26.65 -6.03 -6.80
CA ALA A 55 26.20 -4.65 -6.62
C ALA A 55 24.67 -4.51 -6.74
N VAL A 56 24.04 -5.28 -7.65
CA VAL A 56 22.58 -5.29 -7.84
C VAL A 56 21.89 -6.01 -6.69
N GLN A 57 22.49 -7.07 -6.15
CA GLN A 57 21.96 -7.76 -4.97
C GLN A 57 21.96 -6.84 -3.74
N ILE A 58 23.07 -6.13 -3.50
CA ILE A 58 23.16 -5.17 -2.39
C ILE A 58 22.09 -4.08 -2.53
N SER A 59 21.92 -3.50 -3.73
CA SER A 59 20.90 -2.47 -3.95
C SER A 59 19.48 -3.03 -3.79
N ALA A 60 19.21 -4.23 -4.30
CA ALA A 60 17.92 -4.92 -4.11
C ALA A 60 17.66 -5.23 -2.64
N HIS A 61 18.68 -5.61 -1.86
CA HIS A 61 18.52 -5.91 -0.45
C HIS A 61 18.16 -4.64 0.35
N VAL A 62 18.84 -3.52 0.11
CA VAL A 62 18.51 -2.23 0.73
C VAL A 62 17.12 -1.76 0.29
N ALA A 63 16.79 -1.90 -0.99
CA ALA A 63 15.46 -1.60 -1.52
C ALA A 63 14.37 -2.41 -0.82
N THR A 64 14.60 -3.70 -0.54
CA THR A 64 13.64 -4.57 0.18
C THR A 64 13.26 -3.97 1.54
N ILE A 65 14.24 -3.48 2.30
CA ILE A 65 14.01 -2.88 3.63
C ILE A 65 13.20 -1.58 3.50
N LEU A 66 13.55 -0.74 2.51
CA LEU A 66 12.83 0.51 2.24
C LEU A 66 11.37 0.26 1.84
N PHE A 67 11.12 -0.66 0.90
CA PHE A 67 9.77 -0.98 0.44
C PHE A 67 8.93 -1.69 1.51
N ALA A 68 9.53 -2.56 2.33
CA ALA A 68 8.83 -3.15 3.48
C ALA A 68 8.43 -2.09 4.52
N SER A 69 9.26 -1.06 4.71
CA SER A 69 8.94 0.08 5.58
C SER A 69 7.80 0.92 4.98
N LEU A 70 7.83 1.19 3.67
CA LEU A 70 6.74 1.87 2.96
C LEU A 70 5.43 1.10 3.00
N PHE A 71 5.47 -0.22 3.00
CA PHE A 71 4.28 -1.06 3.14
C PHE A 71 3.59 -0.83 4.51
N LYS A 72 4.38 -0.77 5.59
CA LYS A 72 3.86 -0.39 6.92
C LYS A 72 3.25 1.01 6.93
N VAL A 73 3.91 1.99 6.32
CA VAL A 73 3.38 3.36 6.24
C VAL A 73 2.07 3.41 5.46
N SER A 74 1.99 2.68 4.34
CA SER A 74 0.77 2.58 3.52
C SER A 74 -0.41 2.01 4.30
N TYR A 75 -0.14 1.02 5.15
CA TYR A 75 -1.14 0.45 6.05
C TYR A 75 -1.65 1.48 7.08
N VAL A 76 -0.76 2.26 7.69
CA VAL A 76 -1.14 3.34 8.62
C VAL A 76 -2.01 4.39 7.93
N ILE A 77 -1.66 4.80 6.71
CA ILE A 77 -2.46 5.74 5.90
C ILE A 77 -3.87 5.18 5.66
N ARG A 78 -3.99 3.90 5.33
CA ARG A 78 -5.29 3.22 5.20
C ARG A 78 -6.08 3.24 6.52
N CYS A 79 -5.43 2.96 7.66
CA CYS A 79 -6.08 3.04 8.97
C CYS A 79 -6.57 4.46 9.30
N ILE A 80 -5.79 5.49 8.99
CA ILE A 80 -6.18 6.90 9.16
C ILE A 80 -7.40 7.23 8.30
N GLY A 81 -7.41 6.80 7.03
CA GLY A 81 -8.56 7.01 6.15
C GLY A 81 -9.82 6.31 6.63
N VAL A 82 -9.72 5.06 7.11
CA VAL A 82 -10.85 4.30 7.66
C VAL A 82 -11.38 4.96 8.95
N HIS A 83 -10.47 5.39 9.83
CA HIS A 83 -10.83 6.10 11.06
C HIS A 83 -11.49 7.46 10.76
N GLY A 84 -11.00 8.19 9.75
CA GLY A 84 -11.55 9.47 9.30
C GLY A 84 -12.96 9.37 8.70
N LEU A 85 -13.30 8.23 8.09
CA LEU A 85 -14.66 7.93 7.61
C LEU A 85 -15.61 7.42 8.71
N GLY A 86 -15.20 7.46 9.99
CA GLY A 86 -16.03 7.04 11.11
C GLY A 86 -16.26 5.52 11.22
N PHE A 87 -15.60 4.71 10.38
CA PHE A 87 -15.65 3.25 10.50
C PHE A 87 -14.83 2.79 11.72
N LYS A 88 -15.50 2.69 12.87
CA LYS A 88 -15.01 2.02 14.08
C LYS A 88 -15.05 0.49 13.90
N ILE A 89 -14.15 -0.04 13.07
CA ILE A 89 -13.83 -1.47 13.11
C ILE A 89 -12.71 -1.65 14.15
N PHE A 90 -13.15 -1.93 15.39
CA PHE A 90 -12.30 -2.42 16.47
C PHE A 90 -11.93 -3.89 16.22
#